data_AF-A0A2H0N220-F1
#
_entry.id   AF-A0A2H0N220-F1
#
_cell.length_a   1.000
_cell.length_b   1.000
_cell.length_c   1.000
_cell.angle_alpha   90.00
_cell.angle_beta   90.00
_cell.angle_gamma   90.00
#
_symmetry.space_group_name_H-M   'P 1'
#
loop_
_entity.id
_entity.type
_entity.pdbx_description
1 polymer ?
#
loop_
_entity_poly.entity_id
_entity_poly.type
_entity_poly.pdbx_seq_one_letter_code
_entity_poly.pdbx_strand_id
1 'polypeptide(L)' 'MSELKRKKGESFEAFMRRSKQQWRNSGIILQARKVQYFIPTKSKNVGKKHAIKIAKKVSKFNYLKKTGKLPEDADISRVS' A
#
# COMPACT_ATOMS: atom_id res chain seq x y z
N MET A 1 7.01 19.26 -1.17
CA MET A 1 5.65 19.46 -1.71
C MET A 1 5.78 19.48 -3.21
N SER A 2 5.10 18.59 -3.93
CA SER A 2 5.48 18.18 -5.29
C SER A 2 5.72 19.35 -6.26
N GLU A 3 6.99 19.69 -6.51
CA GLU A 3 7.42 20.70 -7.47
C GLU A 3 7.33 20.20 -8.92
N LEU A 4 6.22 19.56 -9.25
CA LEU A 4 5.96 19.09 -10.61
C LEU A 4 5.53 20.30 -11.44
N LYS A 5 6.41 20.73 -12.33
CA LYS A 5 6.11 21.74 -13.35
C LYS A 5 5.60 21.05 -14.62
N ARG A 6 4.70 21.72 -15.34
CA ARG A 6 4.22 21.27 -16.65
C ARG A 6 5.37 21.32 -17.66
N LYS A 7 5.53 20.27 -18.46
CA LYS A 7 6.55 20.23 -19.51
C LYS A 7 6.05 21.00 -20.74
N LYS A 8 6.96 21.63 -21.49
CA LYS A 8 6.62 22.31 -22.76
C LYS A 8 6.11 21.25 -23.76
N GLY A 9 4.99 21.53 -24.41
CA GLY A 9 4.34 20.60 -25.36
C GLY A 9 3.45 19.53 -24.73
N GLU A 10 3.28 19.54 -23.41
CA GLU A 10 2.43 18.59 -22.70
C GLU A 10 0.98 19.07 -22.57
N SER A 11 -0.02 18.19 -22.73
CA SER A 11 -1.41 18.51 -22.36
C SER A 11 -1.59 18.65 -20.85
N PHE A 12 -2.59 19.42 -20.42
CA PHE A 12 -2.89 19.60 -19.00
C PHE A 12 -3.25 18.27 -18.31
N GLU A 13 -4.01 17.41 -18.99
CA GLU A 13 -4.41 16.11 -18.45
C GLU A 13 -3.23 15.17 -18.22
N ALA A 14 -2.27 15.12 -19.16
CA ALA A 14 -1.06 14.32 -19.01
C ALA A 14 -0.25 14.76 -17.80
N PHE A 15 -0.19 16.07 -17.55
CA PHE A 15 0.48 16.64 -16.38
C PHE A 15 -0.24 16.22 -15.10
N MET A 16 -1.56 16.40 -15.03
CA MET A 16 -2.35 16.02 -13.87
C MET A 16 -2.28 14.52 -13.56
N ARG A 17 -2.22 13.67 -14.59
CA ARG A 17 -2.03 12.22 -14.43
C ARG A 17 -0.69 11.91 -13.76
N ARG A 18 0.41 12.53 -14.20
CA ARG A 18 1.72 12.33 -13.55
C ARG A 18 1.73 12.85 -12.12
N SER A 19 1.16 14.02 -11.89
CA SER A 19 1.08 14.61 -10.54
C SER A 19 0.31 13.70 -9.58
N LYS A 20 -0.83 13.16 -10.04
CA LYS A 20 -1.60 12.17 -9.28
C LYS A 20 -0.81 10.88 -9.03
N GLN A 21 -0.09 10.37 -10.02
CA GLN A 21 0.74 9.17 -9.85
C GLN A 21 1.86 9.42 -8.83
N GLN A 22 2.50 10.58 -8.86
CA GLN A 22 3.54 10.95 -7.90
C GLN A 22 2.98 11.03 -6.48
N TRP A 23 1.80 11.62 -6.29
CA TRP A 23 1.14 11.68 -4.98
C TRP A 23 0.70 10.30 -4.46
N ARG A 24 0.34 9.37 -5.36
CA ARG A 24 0.07 7.98 -4.98
C ARG A 24 1.35 7.29 -4.53
N ASN A 25 2.43 7.42 -5.31
CA ASN A 25 3.72 6.80 -5.03
C ASN A 25 4.35 7.34 -3.74
N SER A 26 4.21 8.65 -3.47
CA SER A 26 4.71 9.25 -2.23
C SER A 26 3.90 8.88 -0.98
N GLY A 27 2.73 8.25 -1.15
CA GLY A 27 1.85 7.87 -0.04
C GLY A 27 1.14 9.05 0.62
N ILE A 28 1.31 10.30 0.14
CA ILE A 28 0.76 11.49 0.79
C ILE A 28 -0.77 11.47 0.84
N ILE A 29 -1.42 10.96 -0.21
CA ILE A 29 -2.88 10.79 -0.27
C ILE A 29 -3.33 9.75 0.77
N LEU A 30 -2.58 8.66 0.91
CA LEU A 30 -2.89 7.61 1.88
C LEU A 30 -2.75 8.15 3.31
N GLN A 31 -1.69 8.91 3.58
CA GLN A 31 -1.48 9.53 4.89
C GLN A 31 -2.57 10.55 5.20
N ALA A 32 -2.94 11.42 4.26
CA ALA A 32 -4.01 12.39 4.42
C ALA A 32 -5.34 11.69 4.80
N ARG A 33 -5.68 10.59 4.13
CA ARG A 33 -6.86 9.78 4.46
C ARG A 33 -6.76 9.11 5.83
N LYS A 34 -5.57 8.63 6.21
CA LYS A 34 -5.33 7.96 7.49
C LYS A 34 -5.52 8.90 8.69
N VAL A 35 -5.12 10.16 8.55
CA VAL A 35 -5.19 11.17 9.64
C VAL A 35 -6.43 12.07 9.54
N GLN A 36 -7.31 11.84 8.57
CA GLN A 36 -8.52 12.63 8.36
C GLN A 36 -9.45 12.62 9.59
N TYR A 37 -9.43 11.54 10.36
CA TYR A 37 -10.28 11.35 11.54
C TYR A 37 -9.46 10.90 12.74
N PHE A 38 -9.96 11.21 13.94
CA PHE A 38 -9.42 10.67 15.17
C PHE A 38 -9.65 9.15 15.22
N ILE A 39 -8.58 8.39 15.46
CA ILE A 39 -8.64 6.95 15.64
C ILE A 39 -8.12 6.65 17.05
N PRO A 40 -8.95 6.07 17.94
CA PRO A 40 -8.50 5.71 19.28
C PRO A 40 -7.41 4.64 19.22
N THR A 41 -6.54 4.62 20.23
CA THR A 41 -5.49 3.60 20.34
C THR A 41 -6.10 2.21 20.48
N LYS A 42 -5.57 1.24 19.72
CA LYS A 42 -6.06 -0.14 19.76
C LYS A 42 -5.68 -0.80 21.08
N SER A 43 -6.59 -1.58 21.67
CA SER A 43 -6.28 -2.39 22.85
C SER A 43 -5.29 -3.52 22.53
N LYS A 44 -4.55 -3.99 23.55
CA LYS A 44 -3.58 -5.09 23.41
C LYS A 44 -4.19 -6.34 22.76
N ASN A 45 -5.45 -6.65 23.11
CA ASN A 45 -6.17 -7.81 22.57
C ASN A 45 -6.44 -7.68 21.07
N VAL A 46 -6.82 -6.49 20.60
CA VAL A 46 -7.03 -6.22 19.18
C VAL A 46 -5.70 -6.31 18.42
N GLY A 47 -4.63 -5.75 18.97
CA GLY A 47 -3.28 -5.89 18.43
C GLY A 47 -2.84 -7.35 18.28
N LYS A 48 -3.01 -8.15 19.34
CA LYS A 48 -2.69 -9.58 19.35
C LYS A 48 -3.48 -10.37 18.30
N LYS A 49 -4.80 -10.16 18.22
CA LYS A 49 -5.64 -10.81 17.19
C LYS A 49 -5.20 -10.47 15.78
N HIS A 50 -4.84 -9.20 15.54
CA HIS A 50 -4.32 -8.77 14.25
C HIS A 50 -2.99 -9.44 13.91
N ALA A 51 -2.02 -9.45 14.84
CA ALA A 51 -0.73 -10.09 14.66
C ALA A 51 -0.85 -11.59 14.31
N ILE A 52 -1.72 -12.32 15.02
CA ILE A 52 -1.99 -13.74 14.74
C ILE A 52 -2.57 -13.92 13.33
N LYS A 53 -3.49 -13.05 12.89
CA LYS A 53 -4.08 -13.11 11.55
C LYS A 53 -3.00 -12.92 10.47
N ILE A 54 -2.09 -11.96 10.66
CA ILE A 54 -0.98 -11.71 9.73
C ILE A 54 -0.02 -12.92 9.70
N ALA A 55 0.37 -13.45 10.86
CA ALA A 55 1.24 -14.62 10.95
C ALA A 55 0.65 -15.84 10.21
N LYS A 56 -0.66 -16.09 10.36
CA LYS A 56 -1.36 -17.16 9.63
C LYS A 56 -1.34 -16.93 8.11
N LYS A 57 -1.55 -15.70 7.65
CA LYS A 57 -1.50 -15.35 6.21
C LYS A 57 -0.12 -15.61 5.62
N VAL A 58 0.93 -15.16 6.31
CA VAL A 58 2.33 -15.35 5.89
C VAL A 58 2.70 -16.83 5.88
N SER A 59 2.35 -17.58 6.93
CA SER A 59 2.59 -19.02 7.00
C SER A 59 1.92 -19.77 5.85
N LYS A 60 0.64 -19.46 5.57
CA LYS A 60 -0.10 -20.04 4.44
C LYS A 60 0.57 -19.71 3.10
N PHE A 61 0.97 -18.46 2.88
CA PHE A 61 1.65 -18.06 1.66
C PHE A 61 2.96 -18.83 1.46
N ASN A 62 3.81 -18.89 2.50
CA ASN A 62 5.10 -19.59 2.45
C ASN A 62 4.91 -21.08 2.16
N TYR A 63 3.90 -21.69 2.76
CA TYR A 63 3.53 -23.07 2.46
C TYR A 63 3.13 -23.24 0.98
N LEU A 64 2.24 -22.40 0.47
CA LEU A 64 1.79 -22.46 -0.92
C LEU A 64 2.95 -22.26 -1.91
N LYS A 65 3.85 -21.31 -1.63
CA LYS A 65 5.07 -21.07 -2.40
C LYS A 65 5.97 -22.31 -2.40
N LYS A 66 6.22 -22.90 -1.23
CA LYS A 66 7.02 -24.14 -1.10
C LYS A 66 6.42 -25.31 -1.88
N THR A 67 5.09 -25.43 -1.91
CA THR A 67 4.39 -26.50 -2.64
C THR A 67 4.23 -26.24 -4.14
N GLY A 68 4.77 -25.14 -4.68
CA GLY A 68 4.64 -24.78 -6.10
C GLY A 68 3.24 -24.35 -6.53
N LYS A 69 2.32 -24.10 -5.57
CA LYS A 69 0.96 -23.62 -5.85
C LYS A 69 0.89 -22.11 -6.11
N LEU A 70 2.01 -21.41 -5.95
CA LEU A 70 2.17 -20.00 -6.27
C LEU A 70 3.36 -19.86 -7.23
N PRO A 71 3.30 -18.91 -8.20
CA PRO A 71 4.44 -18.55 -9.02
C PRO A 71 5.65 -18.14 -8.15
N GLU A 72 6.86 -18.37 -8.65
CA GLU A 72 8.09 -18.04 -7.92
C GLU A 72 8.23 -16.52 -7.68
N ASP A 73 7.72 -15.73 -8.62
CA ASP A 73 7.61 -14.26 -8.57
C ASP A 73 6.50 -13.73 -7.66
N ALA A 74 5.73 -14.63 -7.03
CA ALA A 74 4.72 -14.24 -6.08
C ALA A 74 5.38 -13.58 -4.85
N ASP A 75 4.88 -12.40 -4.53
CA ASP A 75 5.30 -11.61 -3.37
C ASP A 75 4.10 -11.36 -2.45
N ILE A 76 4.29 -11.61 -1.15
CA ILE A 76 3.29 -11.38 -0.09
C ILE A 76 2.83 -9.93 -0.08
N SER A 77 3.73 -8.98 -0.42
CA SER A 77 3.44 -7.55 -0.42
C SER A 77 2.27 -7.17 -1.33
N ARG A 78 2.03 -7.94 -2.40
CA ARG A 78 0.99 -7.69 -3.42
C ARG A 78 -0.38 -8.27 -3.06
N VAL A 79 -0.47 -9.09 -2.01
CA VAL A 79 -1.73 -9.71 -1.53
C VAL A 79 -2.37 -8.85 -0.42
N SER A 80 -1.81 -7.69 -0.12
CA SER A 80 -2.14 -6.83 1.03
C SER A 80 -3.54 -6.23 0.97
#